data_AF-A0A0L6JWQ1-F1
#
_entry.id   AF-A0A0L6JWQ1-F1
#
_cell.length_a   1.000
_cell.length_b   1.000
_cell.length_c   1.000
_cell.angle_alpha   90.00
_cell.angle_beta   90.00
_cell.angle_gamma   90.00
#
_symmetry.space_group_name_H-M   'P 1'
#
loop_
_entity.id
_entity.type
_entity.pdbx_description
1 polymer ?
#
loop_
_entity_poly.entity_id
_entity_poly.type
_entity_poly.pdbx_seq_one_letter_code
_entity_poly.pdbx_strand_id
1 'polypeptide(L)'
;MKYIGLIIGLEENRAVVLTAESKVMGIKKSEGMFLGQKVFFSHNDILTVKRRRINFYMPAIAGVAALLMLVFGYFKFFYSSETLVFIDVDINPSIEFAVDGKSVVKDVRPINKDADALTQNLDLENIPFAEALKKYIDNAIEEGYLNENKENSNYLLVSAALNPKSSEFKKSRVNTEKRLDFELENLKDDLHKVYSRNFKFEIVKVPEYYKEKSMENNISLGKYMVYERIRKKGNSITIDEIKSDNLYNLLKKNGLLPLYEKNTNILPKTTPVKFRETITDHSPIVPTPTVATNTKAIISTHAVSNTLQPKFTPEVTGRVKVTPSTYKTPVYYITPTFTLKPTQIIIPSDMPKETDTAQYNFENGIQDFKITNAIEFYSSSDNAYAGTKSLKIRMRPGEDEYIDTSKVDPSIKYGTTITFHVWIPDTTEITAVEAFYQDANWEWTGNWNFYSQLTPNKWNTIKLKVLDDEILPIRRIGVKIAAKDKNFSGDVYIDSISWN
;
A
#
# COMPACT_ATOMS: atom_id res chain seq x y z
N MET A 1 -67.66 20.76 52.72
CA MET A 1 -67.37 22.16 52.31
C MET A 1 -67.41 22.26 50.79
N LYS A 2 -67.83 23.40 50.25
CA LYS A 2 -67.64 23.76 48.83
C LYS A 2 -66.47 24.75 48.73
N TYR A 3 -65.61 24.55 47.74
CA TYR A 3 -64.56 25.49 47.35
C TYR A 3 -65.04 26.39 46.21
N ILE A 4 -64.34 27.49 45.99
CA ILE A 4 -64.43 28.32 44.79
C ILE A 4 -63.03 28.49 44.19
N GLY A 5 -62.94 28.44 42.87
CA GLY A 5 -61.69 28.67 42.15
C GLY A 5 -61.91 29.24 40.75
N LEU A 6 -60.88 29.91 40.23
CA LEU A 6 -60.82 30.43 38.87
C LEU A 6 -60.22 29.36 37.95
N ILE A 7 -60.89 28.98 36.87
CA ILE A 7 -60.34 28.06 35.86
C ILE A 7 -59.21 28.77 35.12
N ILE A 8 -57.97 28.37 35.40
CA ILE A 8 -56.74 28.89 34.79
C ILE A 8 -56.18 27.98 33.68
N GLY A 9 -56.69 26.76 33.57
CA GLY A 9 -56.31 25.81 32.52
C GLY A 9 -57.44 24.82 32.23
N LEU A 10 -57.52 24.35 30.99
CA LEU A 10 -58.41 23.28 30.56
C LEU A 10 -57.62 22.29 29.72
N GLU A 11 -57.68 21.03 30.12
CA GLU A 11 -57.15 19.90 29.37
C GLU A 11 -58.31 19.06 28.82
N GLU A 12 -58.01 17.93 28.18
CA GLU A 12 -59.00 17.00 27.64
C GLU A 12 -60.01 16.57 28.72
N ASN A 13 -59.53 16.00 29.82
CA ASN A 13 -60.32 15.34 30.87
C ASN A 13 -60.37 16.08 32.23
N ARG A 14 -59.69 17.23 32.38
CA ARG A 14 -59.65 18.00 33.64
C ARG A 14 -59.65 19.51 33.43
N ALA A 15 -60.15 20.23 34.43
CA ALA A 15 -59.95 21.67 34.58
C ALA A 15 -58.93 21.93 35.68
N VAL A 16 -58.12 22.98 35.52
CA VAL A 16 -57.13 23.42 36.51
C VAL A 16 -57.64 24.73 37.11
N VAL A 17 -57.87 24.74 38.41
CA VAL A 17 -58.43 25.88 39.14
C VAL A 17 -57.44 26.46 40.14
N LEU A 18 -57.37 27.79 40.21
CA LEU A 18 -56.68 28.53 41.26
C LEU A 18 -57.71 28.97 42.31
N THR A 19 -57.57 28.51 43.56
CA THR A 19 -58.45 28.93 44.66
C THR A 19 -58.03 30.28 45.24
N ALA A 20 -58.91 30.89 46.05
CA ALA A 20 -58.59 32.11 46.80
C ALA A 20 -57.46 31.93 47.83
N GLU A 21 -57.08 30.69 48.16
CA GLU A 21 -55.92 30.35 49.01
C GLU A 21 -54.61 30.23 48.20
N SER A 22 -54.60 30.70 46.94
CA SER A 22 -53.51 30.53 45.96
C SER A 22 -53.12 29.07 45.67
N LYS A 23 -53.96 28.10 46.02
CA LYS A 23 -53.74 26.68 45.73
C LYS A 23 -54.24 26.36 44.33
N VAL A 24 -53.36 25.79 43.50
CA VAL A 24 -53.72 25.20 42.22
C VAL A 24 -54.23 23.77 42.44
N MET A 25 -55.42 23.45 41.92
CA MET A 25 -56.04 22.13 42.02
C MET A 25 -56.51 21.65 40.65
N GLY A 26 -56.37 20.36 40.37
CA GLY A 26 -57.05 19.73 39.24
C GLY A 26 -58.44 19.27 39.67
N ILE A 27 -59.48 19.60 38.90
CA ILE A 27 -60.85 19.12 39.13
C ILE A 27 -61.40 18.41 37.89
N LYS A 28 -62.41 17.56 38.08
CA LYS A 28 -63.12 16.88 36.98
C LYS A 28 -63.75 17.94 36.06
N LYS A 29 -63.43 17.87 34.76
CA LYS A 29 -64.03 18.73 33.75
C LYS A 29 -65.51 18.37 33.56
N SER A 30 -66.35 19.37 33.32
CA SER A 30 -67.75 19.22 32.91
C SER A 30 -68.01 20.08 31.67
N GLU A 31 -69.09 19.78 30.97
CA GLU A 31 -69.54 20.58 29.83
C GLU A 31 -69.89 22.02 30.27
N GLY A 32 -69.66 23.00 29.39
CA GLY A 32 -69.80 24.43 29.70
C GLY A 32 -68.69 25.04 30.57
N MET A 33 -67.61 24.32 30.88
CA MET A 33 -66.42 24.89 31.54
C MET A 33 -65.52 25.65 30.54
N PHE A 34 -65.15 26.90 30.86
CA PHE A 34 -64.26 27.74 30.04
C PHE A 34 -63.16 28.46 30.87
N LEU A 35 -62.09 28.92 30.21
CA LEU A 35 -60.99 29.64 30.86
C LEU A 35 -61.46 30.99 31.44
N GLY A 36 -60.97 31.36 32.62
CA GLY A 36 -61.37 32.59 33.33
C GLY A 36 -62.71 32.50 34.06
N GLN A 37 -63.44 31.39 33.95
CA GLN A 37 -64.67 31.15 34.70
C GLN A 37 -64.36 30.90 36.20
N LYS A 38 -65.16 31.47 37.11
CA LYS A 38 -65.18 31.06 38.52
C LYS A 38 -66.16 29.91 38.69
N VAL A 39 -65.71 28.83 39.33
CA VAL A 39 -66.48 27.59 39.54
C VAL A 39 -66.51 27.19 41.00
N PHE A 40 -67.66 26.68 41.46
CA PHE A 40 -67.80 26.04 42.76
C PHE A 40 -67.61 24.52 42.63
N PHE A 41 -66.79 23.93 43.50
CA PHE A 41 -66.49 22.50 43.47
C PHE A 41 -66.40 21.90 44.88
N SER A 42 -66.52 20.58 45.01
CA SER A 42 -66.42 19.84 46.27
C SER A 42 -65.11 19.05 46.36
N HIS A 43 -64.85 18.41 47.50
CA HIS A 43 -63.73 17.46 47.62
C HIS A 43 -63.79 16.31 46.61
N ASN A 44 -65.00 15.86 46.24
CA ASN A 44 -65.20 14.73 45.33
C ASN A 44 -64.85 15.07 43.88
N ASP A 45 -64.83 16.36 43.55
CA ASP A 45 -64.48 16.85 42.21
C ASP A 45 -62.96 17.00 42.04
N ILE A 46 -62.17 16.99 43.13
CA ILE A 46 -60.72 17.17 43.10
C ILE A 46 -60.03 15.88 42.62
N LEU A 47 -59.31 16.00 41.52
CA LEU A 47 -58.52 14.93 40.94
C LEU A 47 -57.19 14.79 41.68
N THR A 48 -57.20 13.95 42.72
CA THR A 48 -55.96 13.53 43.39
C THR A 48 -55.02 12.86 42.38
N VAL A 49 -53.78 13.34 42.30
CA VAL A 49 -52.75 12.73 41.46
C VAL A 49 -52.33 11.40 42.08
N LYS A 50 -53.01 10.32 41.71
CA LYS A 50 -52.53 8.95 41.95
C LYS A 50 -51.17 8.83 41.26
N ARG A 51 -50.07 8.86 42.03
CA ARG A 51 -48.74 8.46 41.55
C ARG A 51 -48.92 7.14 40.80
N ARG A 52 -48.54 7.09 39.51
CA ARG A 52 -48.50 5.82 38.76
C ARG A 52 -47.72 4.83 39.62
N ARG A 53 -48.34 3.71 40.00
CA ARG A 53 -47.57 2.56 40.48
C ARG A 53 -46.63 2.19 39.34
N ILE A 54 -45.32 2.29 39.57
CA ILE A 54 -44.34 1.85 38.60
C ILE A 54 -44.51 0.34 38.51
N ASN A 55 -44.88 -0.18 37.35
CA ASN A 55 -45.30 -1.58 37.23
C ASN A 55 -44.17 -2.53 37.62
N PHE A 56 -44.54 -3.63 38.29
CA PHE A 56 -43.64 -4.56 38.98
C PHE A 56 -42.60 -5.26 38.08
N TYR A 57 -42.73 -5.15 36.76
CA TYR A 57 -41.75 -5.66 35.79
C TYR A 57 -40.53 -4.73 35.56
N MET A 58 -40.57 -3.45 35.97
CA MET A 58 -39.43 -2.54 35.81
C MET A 58 -38.14 -3.04 36.50
N PRO A 59 -38.17 -3.55 37.76
CA PRO A 59 -37.00 -4.18 38.39
C PRO A 59 -36.49 -5.41 37.62
N ALA A 60 -37.37 -6.21 37.02
CA ALA A 60 -36.97 -7.39 36.25
C ALA A 60 -36.24 -7.01 34.94
N ILE A 61 -36.75 -6.00 34.22
CA ILE A 61 -36.08 -5.46 33.02
C ILE A 61 -34.72 -4.85 33.39
N ALA A 62 -34.64 -4.09 34.49
CA ALA A 62 -33.38 -3.55 34.99
C ALA A 62 -32.38 -4.66 35.40
N GLY A 63 -32.86 -5.75 36.01
CA GLY A 63 -32.05 -6.92 36.36
C GLY A 63 -31.48 -7.63 35.13
N VAL A 64 -32.29 -7.87 34.09
CA VAL A 64 -31.83 -8.44 32.81
C VAL A 64 -30.83 -7.51 32.12
N ALA A 65 -31.09 -6.20 32.09
CA ALA A 65 -30.16 -5.22 31.53
C ALA A 65 -28.82 -5.19 32.30
N ALA A 66 -28.85 -5.24 33.64
CA ALA A 66 -27.65 -5.31 34.47
C ALA A 66 -26.88 -6.62 34.27
N LEU A 67 -27.57 -7.76 34.13
CA LEU A 67 -26.93 -9.04 33.83
C LEU A 67 -26.26 -9.01 32.45
N LEU A 68 -26.93 -8.44 31.43
CA LEU A 68 -26.34 -8.23 30.11
C LEU A 68 -25.16 -7.26 30.16
N MET A 69 -25.22 -6.18 30.93
CA MET A 69 -24.09 -5.26 31.13
C MET A 69 -22.91 -5.94 31.86
N LEU A 70 -23.17 -6.85 32.80
CA LEU A 70 -22.12 -7.67 33.42
C LEU A 70 -21.52 -8.68 32.43
N VAL A 71 -22.33 -9.35 31.61
CA VAL A 71 -21.83 -10.28 30.58
C VAL A 71 -21.06 -9.55 29.49
N PHE A 72 -21.61 -8.48 28.89
CA PHE A 72 -20.90 -7.67 27.89
C PHE A 72 -19.70 -6.93 28.48
N GLY A 73 -19.77 -6.52 29.75
CA GLY A 73 -18.66 -5.91 30.48
C GLY A 73 -17.53 -6.90 30.75
N TYR A 74 -17.85 -8.12 31.18
CA TYR A 74 -16.92 -9.23 31.34
C TYR A 74 -16.27 -9.58 29.99
N PHE A 75 -17.07 -9.81 28.94
CA PHE A 75 -16.55 -10.01 27.59
C PHE A 75 -15.65 -8.85 27.13
N LYS A 76 -16.02 -7.59 27.38
CA LYS A 76 -15.17 -6.43 27.04
C LYS A 76 -13.89 -6.34 27.87
N PHE A 77 -13.90 -6.78 29.13
CA PHE A 77 -12.74 -6.75 30.01
C PHE A 77 -11.73 -7.85 29.64
N PHE A 78 -12.20 -9.07 29.37
CA PHE A 78 -11.35 -10.20 28.99
C PHE A 78 -10.93 -10.20 27.51
N TYR A 79 -11.75 -9.68 26.58
CA TYR A 79 -11.36 -9.47 25.17
C TYR A 79 -10.76 -8.08 24.90
N SER A 80 -10.26 -7.37 25.91
CA SER A 80 -9.48 -6.15 25.72
C SER A 80 -7.99 -6.46 25.43
N SER A 81 -7.73 -7.41 24.53
CA SER A 81 -6.37 -7.78 24.16
C SER A 81 -5.68 -6.65 23.40
N GLU A 82 -4.64 -6.06 24.00
CA GLU A 82 -3.73 -5.12 23.33
C GLU A 82 -2.74 -5.86 22.40
N THR A 83 -3.23 -6.83 21.63
CA THR A 83 -2.47 -7.55 20.60
C THR A 83 -1.92 -6.53 19.61
N LEU A 84 -0.61 -6.35 19.60
CA LEU A 84 0.10 -5.43 18.72
C LEU A 84 0.41 -6.07 17.36
N VAL A 85 0.76 -7.35 17.39
CA VAL A 85 1.22 -8.12 16.24
C VAL A 85 0.65 -9.54 16.31
N PHE A 86 0.31 -10.08 15.15
CA PHE A 86 0.06 -11.50 14.94
C PHE A 86 1.31 -12.10 14.27
N ILE A 87 1.84 -13.19 14.83
CA ILE A 87 3.02 -13.85 14.31
C ILE A 87 2.68 -15.31 14.02
N ASP A 88 2.74 -15.68 12.75
CA ASP A 88 2.50 -17.05 12.31
C ASP A 88 3.84 -17.77 12.13
N VAL A 89 3.86 -19.05 12.50
CA VAL A 89 5.04 -19.91 12.41
C VAL A 89 4.70 -21.14 11.58
N ASP A 90 5.26 -21.20 10.39
CA ASP A 90 5.05 -22.25 9.40
C ASP A 90 6.26 -23.18 9.33
N ILE A 91 6.09 -24.39 9.86
CA ILE A 91 6.95 -25.57 9.66
C ILE A 91 6.27 -26.57 8.71
N ASN A 92 4.93 -26.56 8.69
CA ASN A 92 4.07 -27.74 8.58
C ASN A 92 4.26 -28.65 9.82
N PRO A 93 3.70 -28.30 11.01
CA PRO A 93 2.49 -27.49 11.25
C PRO A 93 2.54 -25.96 11.06
N SER A 94 1.36 -25.34 11.15
CA SER A 94 1.16 -23.88 11.05
C SER A 94 0.37 -23.36 12.27
N ILE A 95 0.96 -22.45 13.03
CA ILE A 95 0.41 -21.86 14.27
C ILE A 95 0.42 -20.34 14.19
N GLU A 96 -0.51 -19.66 14.87
CA GLU A 96 -0.54 -18.21 15.06
C GLU A 96 -0.38 -17.84 16.54
N PHE A 97 0.45 -16.84 16.83
CA PHE A 97 0.60 -16.21 18.14
C PHE A 97 0.05 -14.78 18.10
N ALA A 98 -0.86 -14.44 19.02
CA ALA A 98 -1.26 -13.07 19.28
C ALA A 98 -0.37 -12.47 20.38
N VAL A 99 0.42 -11.46 20.04
CA VAL A 99 1.46 -10.90 20.93
C VAL A 99 1.17 -9.44 21.26
N ASP A 100 1.32 -9.04 22.52
CA ASP A 100 1.03 -7.68 22.99
C ASP A 100 2.19 -6.68 22.77
N GLY A 101 1.94 -5.41 23.12
CA GLY A 101 2.94 -4.34 23.12
C GLY A 101 4.11 -4.52 24.11
N LYS A 102 4.25 -5.67 24.78
CA LYS A 102 5.41 -6.04 25.63
C LYS A 102 6.07 -7.33 25.17
N SER A 103 5.76 -7.80 23.96
CA SER A 103 6.28 -9.03 23.37
C SER A 103 5.86 -10.29 24.15
N VAL A 104 4.72 -10.25 24.87
CA VAL A 104 4.15 -11.36 25.65
C VAL A 104 2.93 -11.94 24.92
N VAL A 105 2.90 -13.26 24.77
CA VAL A 105 1.79 -14.00 24.13
C VAL A 105 0.49 -13.84 24.92
N LYS A 106 -0.64 -13.69 24.23
CA LYS A 106 -1.98 -13.49 24.82
C LYS A 106 -3.05 -14.48 24.39
N ASP A 107 -2.84 -15.14 23.24
CA ASP A 107 -3.73 -16.12 22.63
C ASP A 107 -2.87 -16.89 21.61
N VAL A 108 -3.09 -18.20 21.49
CA VAL A 108 -2.35 -19.10 20.61
C VAL A 108 -3.33 -19.94 19.81
N ARG A 109 -3.28 -19.80 18.48
CA ARG A 109 -4.28 -20.35 17.57
C ARG A 109 -3.65 -21.35 16.60
N PRO A 110 -3.80 -22.67 16.82
CA PRO A 110 -3.52 -23.68 15.81
C PRO A 110 -4.30 -23.41 14.51
N ILE A 111 -3.60 -23.40 13.37
CA ILE A 111 -4.21 -23.12 12.05
C ILE A 111 -4.55 -24.43 11.31
N ASN A 112 -3.79 -25.50 11.57
CA ASN A 112 -4.03 -26.84 11.05
C ASN A 112 -4.02 -27.91 12.15
N LYS A 113 -4.48 -29.13 11.82
CA LYS A 113 -4.61 -30.25 12.78
C LYS A 113 -3.29 -30.69 13.38
N ASP A 114 -2.20 -30.59 12.62
CA ASP A 114 -0.85 -30.88 13.10
C ASP A 114 -0.41 -29.87 14.18
N ALA A 115 -0.81 -28.60 14.06
CA ALA A 115 -0.53 -27.58 15.07
C ALA A 115 -1.33 -27.82 16.34
N ASP A 116 -2.56 -28.32 16.23
CA ASP A 116 -3.39 -28.68 17.38
C ASP A 116 -2.72 -29.82 18.17
N ALA A 117 -2.36 -30.91 17.51
CA ALA A 117 -1.62 -32.02 18.11
C ALA A 117 -0.29 -31.57 18.74
N LEU A 118 0.48 -30.71 18.07
CA LEU A 118 1.77 -30.22 18.56
C LEU A 118 1.66 -29.23 19.73
N THR A 119 0.49 -28.64 20.00
CA THR A 119 0.29 -27.63 21.05
C THR A 119 -0.47 -28.10 22.28
N GLN A 120 -1.18 -29.24 22.21
CA GLN A 120 -2.00 -29.77 23.31
C GLN A 120 -1.29 -29.89 24.67
N ASN A 121 0.04 -30.01 24.70
CA ASN A 121 0.85 -30.16 25.93
C ASN A 121 1.81 -28.98 26.18
N LEU A 122 1.64 -27.82 25.53
CA LEU A 122 2.57 -26.69 25.63
C LEU A 122 1.95 -25.44 26.28
N ASP A 123 2.49 -25.04 27.43
CA ASP A 123 2.22 -23.72 28.04
C ASP A 123 2.94 -22.61 27.23
N LEU A 124 2.20 -22.04 26.26
CA LEU A 124 2.68 -21.02 25.32
C LEU A 124 2.10 -19.61 25.56
N GLU A 125 1.00 -19.48 26.32
CA GLU A 125 0.37 -18.20 26.64
C GLU A 125 1.00 -17.51 27.85
N ASN A 126 0.83 -16.18 27.94
CA ASN A 126 1.24 -15.34 29.07
C ASN A 126 2.76 -15.30 29.38
N ILE A 127 3.58 -15.94 28.56
CA ILE A 127 5.05 -15.91 28.56
C ILE A 127 5.60 -15.02 27.44
N PRO A 128 6.90 -14.64 27.47
CA PRO A 128 7.53 -13.92 26.36
C PRO A 128 7.50 -14.72 25.06
N PHE A 129 7.23 -14.04 23.94
CA PHE A 129 7.10 -14.69 22.63
C PHE A 129 8.34 -15.49 22.21
N ALA A 130 9.55 -15.01 22.53
CA ALA A 130 10.78 -15.76 22.26
C ALA A 130 10.87 -17.10 23.03
N GLU A 131 10.31 -17.17 24.24
CA GLU A 131 10.23 -18.41 25.03
C GLU A 131 9.18 -19.37 24.44
N ALA A 132 7.99 -18.84 24.09
CA ALA A 132 6.92 -19.62 23.46
C ALA A 132 7.37 -20.20 22.10
N LEU A 133 8.02 -19.38 21.27
CA LEU A 133 8.58 -19.81 19.99
C LEU A 133 9.64 -20.90 20.19
N LYS A 134 10.53 -20.75 21.18
CA LYS A 134 11.54 -21.77 21.50
C LYS A 134 10.89 -23.10 21.89
N LYS A 135 9.91 -23.07 22.81
CA LYS A 135 9.13 -24.27 23.22
C LYS A 135 8.47 -24.95 22.02
N TYR A 136 7.85 -24.18 21.14
CA TYR A 136 7.18 -24.70 19.94
C TYR A 136 8.17 -25.31 18.93
N ILE A 137 9.30 -24.66 18.67
CA ILE A 137 10.35 -25.18 17.77
C ILE A 137 10.99 -26.44 18.34
N ASP A 138 11.33 -26.45 19.64
CA ASP A 138 11.92 -27.63 20.29
C ASP A 138 10.96 -28.83 20.21
N ASN A 139 9.66 -28.62 20.51
CA ASN A 139 8.65 -29.69 20.39
C ASN A 139 8.46 -30.15 18.94
N ALA A 140 8.52 -29.23 17.96
CA ALA A 140 8.48 -29.57 16.54
C ALA A 140 9.67 -30.44 16.09
N ILE A 141 10.82 -30.31 16.74
CA ILE A 141 12.00 -31.15 16.50
C ILE A 141 11.82 -32.53 17.15
N GLU A 142 11.33 -32.58 18.39
CA GLU A 142 11.10 -33.83 19.14
C GLU A 142 10.05 -34.72 18.48
N GLU A 143 8.90 -34.16 18.10
CA GLU A 143 7.85 -34.84 17.31
C GLU A 143 8.23 -35.03 15.83
N GLY A 144 9.43 -34.59 15.41
CA GLY A 144 10.02 -34.88 14.10
C GLY A 144 9.40 -34.17 12.90
N TYR A 145 8.53 -33.17 13.14
CA TYR A 145 7.99 -32.25 12.12
C TYR A 145 9.08 -31.35 11.52
N LEU A 146 10.00 -30.84 12.35
CA LEU A 146 11.20 -30.12 11.94
C LEU A 146 12.42 -31.07 12.03
N ASN A 147 13.00 -31.43 10.89
CA ASN A 147 14.00 -32.49 10.80
C ASN A 147 15.09 -32.15 9.79
N GLU A 148 16.31 -31.89 10.27
CA GLU A 148 17.48 -31.46 9.49
C GLU A 148 17.78 -32.38 8.28
N ASN A 149 17.56 -33.69 8.46
CA ASN A 149 17.89 -34.75 7.51
C ASN A 149 16.82 -34.95 6.42
N LYS A 150 15.72 -34.18 6.45
CA LYS A 150 14.63 -34.20 5.45
C LYS A 150 14.50 -32.83 4.81
N GLU A 151 14.74 -32.72 3.50
CA GLU A 151 14.76 -31.41 2.81
C GLU A 151 13.46 -30.61 2.96
N ASN A 152 12.31 -31.29 2.92
CA ASN A 152 10.98 -30.66 3.03
C ASN A 152 10.55 -30.39 4.49
N SER A 153 11.41 -30.69 5.47
CA SER A 153 11.19 -30.51 6.91
C SER A 153 12.35 -29.78 7.59
N ASN A 154 13.35 -29.27 6.86
CA ASN A 154 14.45 -28.48 7.44
C ASN A 154 14.30 -26.96 7.22
N TYR A 155 13.05 -26.50 7.14
CA TYR A 155 12.69 -25.11 6.85
C TYR A 155 11.60 -24.60 7.81
N LEU A 156 11.77 -23.36 8.26
CA LEU A 156 10.88 -22.63 9.17
C LEU A 156 10.63 -21.22 8.59
N LEU A 157 9.36 -20.79 8.49
CA LEU A 157 9.02 -19.41 8.18
C LEU A 157 8.30 -18.76 9.36
N VAL A 158 8.75 -17.58 9.78
CA VAL A 158 8.08 -16.73 10.76
C VAL A 158 7.53 -15.49 10.04
N SER A 159 6.21 -15.29 10.06
CA SER A 159 5.52 -14.21 9.34
C SER A 159 4.76 -13.31 10.30
N ALA A 160 5.12 -12.02 10.38
CA ALA A 160 4.56 -11.07 11.34
C ALA A 160 3.72 -9.97 10.68
N ALA A 161 2.47 -9.80 11.12
CA ALA A 161 1.54 -8.75 10.67
C ALA A 161 1.10 -7.87 11.84
N LEU A 162 1.23 -6.55 11.71
CA LEU A 162 0.72 -5.61 12.72
C LEU A 162 -0.80 -5.61 12.78
N ASN A 163 -1.34 -5.35 13.97
CA ASN A 163 -2.77 -5.24 14.20
C ASN A 163 -3.23 -3.76 14.11
N PRO A 164 -3.87 -3.32 13.00
CA PRO A 164 -4.35 -1.94 12.86
C PRO A 164 -5.42 -1.56 13.88
N LYS A 165 -5.99 -2.53 14.60
CA LYS A 165 -7.00 -2.30 15.65
C LYS A 165 -6.36 -1.99 17.02
N SER A 166 -5.06 -2.24 17.21
CA SER A 166 -4.31 -2.00 18.44
C SER A 166 -4.30 -0.53 18.89
N SER A 167 -4.20 -0.30 20.21
CA SER A 167 -4.12 1.05 20.79
C SER A 167 -2.76 1.71 20.52
N GLU A 168 -1.68 0.94 20.43
CA GLU A 168 -0.31 1.42 20.22
C GLU A 168 -0.06 1.79 18.75
N PHE A 169 -0.44 0.90 17.82
CA PHE A 169 -0.42 1.16 16.38
C PHE A 169 -1.14 2.47 16.01
N LYS A 170 -2.32 2.71 16.60
CA LYS A 170 -3.11 3.94 16.40
C LYS A 170 -2.48 5.20 17.00
N LYS A 171 -1.60 5.08 18.01
CA LYS A 171 -0.86 6.22 18.59
C LYS A 171 0.31 6.63 17.70
N SER A 172 1.06 5.67 17.17
CA SER A 172 2.12 5.92 16.19
C SER A 172 2.44 4.67 15.38
N ARG A 173 1.93 4.62 14.13
CA ARG A 173 2.24 3.56 13.16
C ARG A 173 3.74 3.45 12.92
N VAL A 174 4.42 4.56 12.61
CA VAL A 174 5.86 4.57 12.28
C VAL A 174 6.73 4.05 13.44
N ASN A 175 6.42 4.42 14.68
CA ASN A 175 7.17 3.91 15.83
C ASN A 175 6.89 2.42 16.05
N THR A 176 5.64 1.99 15.86
CA THR A 176 5.24 0.58 15.97
C THR A 176 5.93 -0.29 14.92
N GLU A 177 5.99 0.16 13.66
CA GLU A 177 6.70 -0.51 12.56
C GLU A 177 8.19 -0.63 12.85
N LYS A 178 8.86 0.47 13.23
CA LYS A 178 10.28 0.47 13.61
C LYS A 178 10.58 -0.45 14.79
N ARG A 179 9.69 -0.52 15.78
CA ARG A 179 9.83 -1.38 16.96
C ARG A 179 9.70 -2.85 16.58
N LEU A 180 8.73 -3.20 15.73
CA LEU A 180 8.59 -4.55 15.19
C LEU A 180 9.81 -4.95 14.35
N ASP A 181 10.33 -4.06 13.50
CA ASP A 181 11.52 -4.36 12.69
C ASP A 181 12.75 -4.65 13.58
N PHE A 182 12.91 -3.92 14.69
CA PHE A 182 13.94 -4.22 15.68
C PHE A 182 13.69 -5.55 16.41
N GLU A 183 12.45 -5.84 16.84
CA GLU A 183 12.11 -7.12 17.48
C GLU A 183 12.35 -8.33 16.56
N LEU A 184 12.02 -8.22 15.26
CA LEU A 184 12.20 -9.29 14.28
C LEU A 184 13.68 -9.54 13.93
N GLU A 185 14.52 -8.51 13.87
CA GLU A 185 15.96 -8.70 13.62
C GLU A 185 16.66 -9.31 14.85
N ASN A 186 16.32 -8.89 16.08
CA ASN A 186 16.82 -9.55 17.29
C ASN A 186 16.38 -11.03 17.36
N LEU A 187 15.11 -11.31 17.03
CA LEU A 187 14.55 -12.66 16.98
C LEU A 187 15.30 -13.56 15.98
N LYS A 188 15.57 -13.04 14.79
CA LYS A 188 16.37 -13.70 13.74
C LYS A 188 17.78 -14.02 14.23
N ASP A 189 18.39 -13.10 14.96
CA ASP A 189 19.70 -13.26 15.58
C ASP A 189 19.70 -14.38 16.64
N ASP A 190 18.67 -14.45 17.48
CA ASP A 190 18.52 -15.49 18.50
C ASP A 190 18.20 -16.87 17.92
N LEU A 191 17.34 -16.95 16.88
CA LEU A 191 17.17 -18.19 16.11
C LEU A 191 18.48 -18.59 15.40
N HIS A 192 19.32 -17.65 14.97
CA HIS A 192 20.63 -17.95 14.38
C HIS A 192 21.58 -18.58 15.38
N LYS A 193 21.64 -18.04 16.60
CA LYS A 193 22.48 -18.57 17.69
C LYS A 193 22.12 -20.01 18.07
N VAL A 194 20.84 -20.38 18.01
CA VAL A 194 20.33 -21.69 18.48
C VAL A 194 20.17 -22.71 17.34
N TYR A 195 19.56 -22.35 16.21
CA TYR A 195 19.03 -23.33 15.24
C TYR A 195 19.70 -23.34 13.87
N SER A 196 20.41 -22.27 13.44
CA SER A 196 20.84 -22.13 12.02
C SER A 196 21.93 -23.08 11.55
N ARG A 197 22.48 -23.94 12.42
CA ARG A 197 23.41 -25.01 12.03
C ARG A 197 22.68 -26.20 11.41
N ASN A 198 21.41 -26.40 11.76
CA ASN A 198 20.64 -27.61 11.48
C ASN A 198 19.41 -27.29 10.61
N PHE A 199 18.85 -26.09 10.74
CA PHE A 199 17.62 -25.68 10.08
C PHE A 199 17.78 -24.36 9.32
N LYS A 200 17.15 -24.28 8.15
CA LYS A 200 16.96 -23.02 7.42
C LYS A 200 15.77 -22.30 8.03
N PHE A 201 15.86 -20.99 8.23
CA PHE A 201 14.70 -20.20 8.58
C PHE A 201 14.72 -18.83 7.93
N GLU A 202 13.53 -18.27 7.72
CA GLU A 202 13.34 -16.92 7.22
C GLU A 202 12.30 -16.21 8.10
N ILE A 203 12.52 -14.92 8.38
CA ILE A 203 11.58 -14.08 9.14
C ILE A 203 11.15 -12.93 8.23
N VAL A 204 9.84 -12.71 8.12
CA VAL A 204 9.26 -11.69 7.23
C VAL A 204 8.20 -10.86 7.96
N LYS A 205 8.26 -9.54 7.78
CA LYS A 205 7.14 -8.64 8.07
C LYS A 205 6.22 -8.63 6.84
N VAL A 206 4.90 -8.74 7.05
CA VAL A 206 3.90 -8.75 5.98
C VAL A 206 2.83 -7.65 6.20
N PRO A 207 2.11 -7.22 5.15
CA PRO A 207 1.08 -6.20 5.27
C PRO A 207 -0.03 -6.54 6.27
N GLU A 208 -0.51 -5.54 7.00
CA GLU A 208 -1.59 -5.64 8.00
C GLU A 208 -2.84 -6.40 7.47
N TYR A 209 -3.20 -6.18 6.19
CA TYR A 209 -4.38 -6.80 5.58
C TYR A 209 -4.25 -8.32 5.38
N TYR A 210 -3.02 -8.87 5.41
CA TYR A 210 -2.81 -10.33 5.32
C TYR A 210 -3.50 -11.05 6.48
N LYS A 211 -3.63 -10.42 7.66
CA LYS A 211 -4.32 -11.02 8.82
C LYS A 211 -5.79 -11.29 8.55
N GLU A 212 -6.49 -10.41 7.85
CA GLU A 212 -7.90 -10.65 7.52
C GLU A 212 -8.02 -11.67 6.38
N LYS A 213 -7.14 -11.60 5.38
CA LYS A 213 -7.13 -12.54 4.25
C LYS A 213 -6.70 -13.96 4.62
N SER A 214 -5.75 -14.14 5.53
CA SER A 214 -5.33 -15.45 6.03
C SER A 214 -6.44 -16.11 6.86
N MET A 215 -7.14 -15.33 7.70
CA MET A 215 -8.31 -15.78 8.45
C MET A 215 -9.48 -16.18 7.56
N GLU A 216 -9.86 -15.35 6.57
CA GLU A 216 -10.93 -15.67 5.59
C GLU A 216 -10.73 -17.02 4.91
N ASN A 217 -9.48 -17.35 4.57
CA ASN A 217 -9.11 -18.56 3.84
C ASN A 217 -8.68 -19.72 4.77
N ASN A 218 -8.62 -19.48 6.08
CA ASN A 218 -8.10 -20.38 7.10
C ASN A 218 -6.74 -20.98 6.69
N ILE A 219 -5.78 -20.11 6.40
CA ILE A 219 -4.35 -20.41 6.18
C ILE A 219 -3.52 -19.44 7.02
N SER A 220 -2.19 -19.61 7.04
CA SER A 220 -1.28 -18.69 7.73
C SER A 220 -0.99 -17.41 6.92
N LEU A 221 -0.46 -16.39 7.60
CA LEU A 221 0.16 -15.21 7.01
C LEU A 221 1.25 -15.59 5.98
N GLY A 222 2.08 -16.59 6.30
CA GLY A 222 3.14 -17.10 5.42
C GLY A 222 2.58 -17.80 4.18
N LYS A 223 1.58 -18.68 4.33
CA LYS A 223 0.90 -19.32 3.19
C LYS A 223 0.13 -18.29 2.34
N TYR A 224 -0.47 -17.26 2.93
CA TYR A 224 -1.12 -16.18 2.16
C TYR A 224 -0.10 -15.31 1.40
N MET A 225 1.05 -15.00 2.00
CA MET A 225 2.16 -14.33 1.29
C MET A 225 2.61 -15.14 0.06
N VAL A 226 2.71 -16.46 0.19
CA VAL A 226 3.10 -17.34 -0.92
C VAL A 226 2.01 -17.40 -2.00
N TYR A 227 0.74 -17.48 -1.62
CA TYR A 227 -0.39 -17.36 -2.57
C TYR A 227 -0.31 -16.08 -3.40
N GLU A 228 -0.10 -14.93 -2.75
CA GLU A 228 -0.02 -13.64 -3.43
C GLU A 228 1.22 -13.53 -4.33
N ARG A 229 2.41 -13.95 -3.84
CA ARG A 229 3.66 -13.93 -4.63
C ARG A 229 3.61 -14.84 -5.86
N ILE A 230 2.96 -16.01 -5.77
CA ILE A 230 2.76 -16.89 -6.93
C ILE A 230 1.86 -16.20 -7.97
N ARG A 231 0.78 -15.56 -7.53
CA ARG A 231 -0.14 -14.84 -8.41
C ARG A 231 0.47 -13.58 -9.04
N LYS A 232 1.26 -12.79 -8.29
CA LYS A 232 2.00 -11.62 -8.82
C LYS A 232 3.02 -12.05 -9.90
N LYS A 233 3.60 -13.25 -9.81
CA LYS A 233 4.42 -13.85 -10.89
C LYS A 233 3.63 -14.37 -12.12
N GLY A 234 2.30 -14.20 -12.16
CA GLY A 234 1.45 -14.66 -13.27
C GLY A 234 1.07 -16.14 -13.22
N ASN A 235 1.50 -16.89 -12.20
CA ASN A 235 1.09 -18.28 -12.01
C ASN A 235 -0.28 -18.36 -11.33
N SER A 236 -1.19 -19.18 -11.87
CA SER A 236 -2.43 -19.54 -11.18
C SER A 236 -2.18 -20.61 -10.11
N ILE A 237 -2.66 -20.37 -8.90
CA ILE A 237 -2.75 -21.36 -7.82
C ILE A 237 -4.02 -21.09 -6.99
N THR A 238 -4.64 -22.15 -6.46
CA THR A 238 -5.81 -22.06 -5.59
C THR A 238 -5.42 -21.95 -4.11
N ILE A 239 -6.37 -21.51 -3.29
CA ILE A 239 -6.23 -21.48 -1.83
C ILE A 239 -6.11 -22.90 -1.25
N ASP A 240 -6.82 -23.88 -1.83
CA ASP A 240 -6.77 -25.27 -1.37
C ASP A 240 -5.40 -25.92 -1.63
N GLU A 241 -4.80 -25.68 -2.80
CA GLU A 241 -3.42 -26.13 -3.10
C GLU A 241 -2.39 -25.49 -2.14
N ILE A 242 -2.51 -24.18 -1.89
CA ILE A 242 -1.68 -23.46 -0.89
C ILE A 242 -1.86 -24.05 0.51
N LYS A 243 -3.06 -24.52 0.84
CA LYS A 243 -3.38 -25.11 2.13
C LYS A 243 -2.83 -26.53 2.26
N SER A 244 -3.01 -27.38 1.26
CA SER A 244 -2.56 -28.78 1.25
C SER A 244 -1.05 -28.94 1.11
N ASP A 245 -0.39 -28.11 0.30
CA ASP A 245 1.03 -28.31 0.01
C ASP A 245 1.92 -27.88 1.18
N ASN A 246 3.02 -28.61 1.35
CA ASN A 246 4.12 -28.24 2.24
C ASN A 246 4.74 -26.91 1.80
N LEU A 247 5.00 -26.00 2.75
CA LEU A 247 5.46 -24.64 2.45
C LEU A 247 6.80 -24.63 1.70
N TYR A 248 7.77 -25.44 2.11
CA TYR A 248 9.07 -25.50 1.44
C TYR A 248 8.94 -25.93 -0.04
N ASN A 249 8.06 -26.90 -0.32
CA ASN A 249 7.74 -27.31 -1.69
C ASN A 249 7.09 -26.19 -2.50
N LEU A 250 6.11 -25.45 -1.95
CA LEU A 250 5.49 -24.31 -2.62
C LEU A 250 6.54 -23.25 -3.00
N LEU A 251 7.42 -22.91 -2.06
CA LEU A 251 8.48 -21.91 -2.24
C LEU A 251 9.52 -22.35 -3.28
N LYS A 252 10.00 -23.60 -3.18
CA LYS A 252 10.99 -24.19 -4.10
C LYS A 252 10.44 -24.33 -5.52
N LYS A 253 9.21 -24.83 -5.67
CA LYS A 253 8.51 -25.04 -6.97
C LYS A 253 8.28 -23.74 -7.74
N ASN A 254 8.04 -22.63 -7.04
CA ASN A 254 7.73 -21.32 -7.66
C ASN A 254 8.91 -20.33 -7.67
N GLY A 255 10.13 -20.79 -7.33
CA GLY A 255 11.33 -19.96 -7.30
C GLY A 255 11.19 -18.76 -6.35
N LEU A 256 10.70 -19.01 -5.13
CA LEU A 256 10.50 -18.01 -4.07
C LEU A 256 11.52 -18.15 -2.92
N LEU A 257 12.59 -18.93 -3.12
CA LEU A 257 13.70 -19.06 -2.18
C LEU A 257 14.96 -18.40 -2.75
N PRO A 258 15.67 -17.55 -1.98
CA PRO A 258 15.24 -16.96 -0.71
C PRO A 258 14.03 -16.03 -0.90
N LEU A 259 13.28 -15.78 0.18
CA LEU A 259 12.14 -14.86 0.19
C LEU A 259 12.56 -13.38 0.07
N TYR A 260 13.84 -13.09 0.29
CA TYR A 260 14.47 -11.81 0.03
C TYR A 260 15.01 -11.74 -1.40
N GLU A 261 14.49 -10.82 -2.23
CA GLU A 261 14.97 -10.67 -3.60
C GLU A 261 16.37 -10.05 -3.64
N LYS A 262 17.36 -10.87 -4.00
CA LYS A 262 18.72 -10.41 -4.28
C LYS A 262 18.75 -9.77 -5.66
N ASN A 263 18.69 -8.44 -5.73
CA ASN A 263 18.74 -7.65 -6.97
C ASN A 263 19.92 -8.01 -7.89
N THR A 264 19.73 -8.97 -8.79
CA THR A 264 20.68 -9.31 -9.85
C THR A 264 20.32 -8.57 -11.13
N ASN A 265 21.00 -7.46 -11.38
CA ASN A 265 20.86 -6.67 -12.61
C ASN A 265 21.23 -7.49 -13.86
N ILE A 266 20.24 -8.10 -14.51
CA ILE A 266 20.34 -8.63 -15.87
C ILE A 266 19.21 -8.04 -16.69
N LEU A 267 19.50 -6.89 -17.34
CA LEU A 267 18.60 -6.27 -18.30
C LEU A 267 18.43 -7.23 -19.51
N PRO A 268 17.19 -7.63 -19.88
CA PRO A 268 16.98 -8.47 -21.04
C PRO A 268 17.42 -7.75 -22.33
N LYS A 269 18.33 -8.36 -23.10
CA LYS A 269 18.66 -7.87 -24.45
C LYS A 269 17.48 -8.11 -25.39
N THR A 270 16.59 -7.13 -25.50
CA THR A 270 15.49 -7.11 -26.45
C THR A 270 16.00 -6.92 -27.87
N THR A 271 16.23 -8.03 -28.58
CA THR A 271 16.42 -8.03 -30.03
C THR A 271 15.04 -7.88 -30.71
N PRO A 272 14.79 -6.83 -31.52
CA PRO A 272 13.44 -6.55 -32.02
C PRO A 272 13.02 -7.53 -33.12
N VAL A 273 12.13 -8.47 -32.78
CA VAL A 273 11.45 -9.33 -33.74
C VAL A 273 10.26 -8.58 -34.35
N LYS A 274 10.27 -8.38 -35.67
CA LYS A 274 9.10 -7.86 -36.40
C LYS A 274 7.98 -8.88 -36.38
N PHE A 275 6.89 -8.58 -35.68
CA PHE A 275 5.63 -9.29 -35.87
C PHE A 275 4.98 -8.83 -37.19
N ARG A 276 4.34 -9.76 -37.90
CA ARG A 276 3.57 -9.49 -39.12
C ARG A 276 2.23 -10.16 -38.96
N GLU A 277 1.18 -9.35 -38.84
CA GLU A 277 -0.18 -9.85 -38.69
C GLU A 277 -0.59 -10.71 -39.90
N THR A 278 -1.37 -11.76 -39.64
CA THR A 278 -2.09 -12.53 -40.65
C THR A 278 -3.44 -12.87 -40.05
N ILE A 279 -4.49 -12.23 -40.56
CA ILE A 279 -5.87 -12.44 -40.11
C ILE A 279 -6.44 -13.64 -40.88
N THR A 280 -7.02 -14.59 -40.16
CA THR A 280 -7.88 -15.66 -40.71
C THR A 280 -9.15 -15.75 -39.88
N ASP A 281 -10.27 -15.37 -40.48
CA ASP A 281 -11.62 -15.44 -39.89
C ASP A 281 -12.19 -16.86 -39.99
N HIS A 282 -12.71 -17.38 -38.87
CA HIS A 282 -13.42 -18.65 -38.81
C HIS A 282 -14.63 -18.57 -37.87
N SER A 283 -15.80 -18.34 -38.47
CA SER A 283 -17.13 -18.57 -37.89
C SER A 283 -17.66 -19.98 -38.27
N PRO A 284 -18.69 -20.53 -37.58
CA PRO A 284 -18.70 -21.94 -37.20
C PRO A 284 -19.29 -22.93 -38.24
N ILE A 285 -18.95 -24.21 -38.06
CA ILE A 285 -19.44 -25.35 -38.86
C ILE A 285 -20.42 -26.20 -38.03
N VAL A 286 -21.53 -26.59 -38.68
CA VAL A 286 -22.50 -27.62 -38.25
C VAL A 286 -22.61 -28.63 -39.42
N PRO A 287 -22.76 -29.95 -39.19
CA PRO A 287 -22.03 -30.93 -40.01
C PRO A 287 -22.72 -31.42 -41.29
N THR A 288 -21.88 -31.84 -42.24
CA THR A 288 -22.23 -32.43 -43.55
C THR A 288 -22.46 -33.95 -43.48
N PRO A 289 -23.38 -34.51 -44.31
CA PRO A 289 -23.34 -35.92 -44.70
C PRO A 289 -23.17 -36.15 -46.23
N THR A 290 -22.06 -36.82 -46.59
CA THR A 290 -21.98 -37.94 -47.57
C THR A 290 -22.10 -37.69 -49.10
N VAL A 291 -21.43 -38.56 -49.89
CA VAL A 291 -21.50 -38.81 -51.36
C VAL A 291 -21.00 -37.65 -52.27
N ALA A 292 -19.85 -37.65 -52.95
CA ALA A 292 -19.10 -38.62 -53.76
C ALA A 292 -19.61 -38.85 -55.21
N THR A 293 -18.88 -38.37 -56.23
CA THR A 293 -18.55 -39.07 -57.51
C THR A 293 -17.69 -38.21 -58.46
N ASN A 294 -17.10 -38.84 -59.48
CA ASN A 294 -16.27 -38.21 -60.53
C ASN A 294 -17.11 -37.57 -61.65
N THR A 295 -16.52 -36.66 -62.46
CA THR A 295 -16.18 -36.90 -63.90
C THR A 295 -15.67 -35.62 -64.60
N LYS A 296 -14.99 -35.78 -65.76
CA LYS A 296 -14.28 -34.76 -66.56
C LYS A 296 -15.18 -33.88 -67.47
N ALA A 297 -14.65 -32.68 -67.77
CA ALA A 297 -14.80 -31.92 -69.04
C ALA A 297 -16.20 -31.30 -69.33
N ILE A 298 -16.44 -30.48 -70.36
CA ILE A 298 -15.67 -30.17 -71.59
C ILE A 298 -16.06 -28.80 -72.20
N ILE A 299 -15.13 -28.10 -72.89
CA ILE A 299 -15.40 -26.94 -73.80
C ILE A 299 -15.95 -25.66 -73.06
N SER A 300 -15.88 -24.41 -73.56
CA SER A 300 -15.57 -23.86 -74.89
C SER A 300 -14.35 -22.89 -74.95
N THR A 301 -14.49 -21.70 -75.55
CA THR A 301 -13.46 -21.15 -76.48
C THR A 301 -13.43 -19.61 -76.60
N HIS A 302 -12.35 -19.12 -77.25
CA HIS A 302 -12.10 -17.75 -77.80
C HIS A 302 -11.66 -16.65 -76.80
N ALA A 303 -10.76 -15.71 -77.18
CA ALA A 303 -9.75 -15.69 -78.25
C ALA A 303 -8.72 -14.53 -78.03
N VAL A 304 -7.49 -14.71 -78.57
CA VAL A 304 -6.56 -13.67 -79.07
C VAL A 304 -6.37 -12.41 -78.20
N SER A 305 -5.31 -12.28 -77.40
CA SER A 305 -3.89 -12.08 -77.77
C SER A 305 -3.59 -10.75 -78.48
N ASN A 306 -2.73 -9.92 -77.89
CA ASN A 306 -1.37 -9.80 -78.41
C ASN A 306 -0.37 -9.24 -77.39
N THR A 307 0.77 -9.92 -77.30
CA THR A 307 1.98 -9.47 -76.62
C THR A 307 2.80 -8.57 -77.55
N LEU A 308 3.79 -7.84 -77.00
CA LEU A 308 5.19 -8.15 -77.32
C LEU A 308 6.18 -7.49 -76.34
N GLN A 309 7.32 -8.15 -76.19
CA GLN A 309 8.53 -7.68 -75.49
C GLN A 309 9.43 -6.95 -76.53
N PRO A 310 10.40 -6.10 -76.12
CA PRO A 310 11.67 -6.65 -75.65
C PRO A 310 12.45 -5.87 -74.58
N LYS A 311 13.45 -6.58 -74.06
CA LYS A 311 14.59 -6.21 -73.20
C LYS A 311 15.55 -5.21 -73.87
N PHE A 312 16.15 -4.28 -73.11
CA PHE A 312 17.62 -4.00 -73.05
C PHE A 312 17.94 -2.77 -72.16
N THR A 313 19.06 -2.83 -71.42
CA THR A 313 19.77 -1.69 -70.80
C THR A 313 20.72 -1.06 -71.84
N PRO A 314 21.11 0.23 -71.72
CA PRO A 314 22.27 0.57 -70.90
C PRO A 314 22.19 1.94 -70.18
N GLU A 315 23.35 2.47 -69.82
CA GLU A 315 23.66 3.59 -68.91
C GLU A 315 23.98 4.91 -69.66
N VAL A 316 24.40 5.94 -68.91
CA VAL A 316 25.22 7.13 -69.30
C VAL A 316 24.52 8.48 -69.45
N THR A 317 25.23 9.51 -68.97
CA THR A 317 24.92 10.93 -68.74
C THR A 317 24.67 11.80 -69.98
N GLY A 318 23.90 12.90 -69.85
CA GLY A 318 23.90 14.02 -70.80
C GLY A 318 23.11 15.27 -70.33
N ARG A 319 23.76 16.44 -70.24
CA ARG A 319 23.22 17.70 -69.65
C ARG A 319 22.79 18.76 -70.72
N VAL A 320 21.86 19.65 -70.30
CA VAL A 320 21.81 21.13 -70.57
C VAL A 320 21.05 21.71 -71.80
N LYS A 321 20.59 22.98 -71.63
CA LYS A 321 19.79 23.91 -72.47
C LYS A 321 18.29 23.57 -72.59
N VAL A 322 17.31 24.41 -72.19
CA VAL A 322 17.21 25.83 -71.74
C VAL A 322 17.31 26.94 -72.82
N THR A 323 16.19 27.65 -73.01
CA THR A 323 16.04 29.00 -73.63
C THR A 323 14.77 29.69 -73.04
N PRO A 324 14.49 31.00 -73.26
CA PRO A 324 14.06 31.95 -72.21
C PRO A 324 12.51 32.20 -72.19
N SER A 325 11.88 32.98 -71.29
CA SER A 325 12.17 34.34 -70.78
C SER A 325 11.06 34.71 -69.74
N THR A 326 11.06 35.70 -68.82
CA THR A 326 11.95 36.76 -68.25
C THR A 326 11.28 37.26 -66.93
N TYR A 327 11.66 38.27 -66.11
CA TYR A 327 12.69 39.33 -66.13
C TYR A 327 12.94 39.88 -64.69
N LYS A 328 14.18 40.34 -64.42
CA LYS A 328 14.62 41.36 -63.42
C LYS A 328 14.44 41.13 -61.90
N THR A 329 15.42 41.68 -61.18
CA THR A 329 15.69 41.58 -59.73
C THR A 329 16.07 42.96 -59.17
N PRO A 330 16.07 43.13 -57.84
CA PRO A 330 17.20 43.78 -57.14
C PRO A 330 17.71 42.89 -55.96
N VAL A 331 19.00 42.55 -55.87
CA VAL A 331 20.15 43.31 -55.30
C VAL A 331 20.28 43.17 -53.77
N TYR A 332 21.46 42.73 -53.33
CA TYR A 332 21.88 42.63 -51.93
C TYR A 332 22.63 43.90 -51.47
N TYR A 333 22.64 44.16 -50.16
CA TYR A 333 23.51 45.13 -49.50
C TYR A 333 24.42 44.45 -48.46
N ILE A 334 25.52 45.12 -48.10
CA ILE A 334 26.58 44.64 -47.19
C ILE A 334 26.96 45.72 -46.16
N THR A 335 27.83 45.35 -45.21
CA THR A 335 28.47 46.20 -44.15
C THR A 335 27.54 46.72 -43.04
N PRO A 336 28.06 47.09 -41.84
CA PRO A 336 29.48 47.22 -41.47
C PRO A 336 29.96 46.34 -40.29
N THR A 337 31.30 46.23 -40.18
CA THR A 337 32.03 45.71 -39.01
C THR A 337 31.96 46.69 -37.84
N PHE A 338 31.85 46.20 -36.60
CA PHE A 338 31.99 47.00 -35.38
C PHE A 338 33.22 46.62 -34.56
N THR A 339 33.83 47.61 -33.94
CA THR A 339 35.10 47.52 -33.19
C THR A 339 34.92 46.81 -31.84
N LEU A 340 35.90 45.99 -31.44
CA LEU A 340 35.91 45.31 -30.15
C LEU A 340 35.98 46.31 -28.98
N LYS A 341 34.97 46.28 -28.11
CA LYS A 341 35.04 46.83 -26.75
C LYS A 341 35.68 45.77 -25.82
N PRO A 342 36.43 46.12 -24.78
CA PRO A 342 37.15 45.14 -23.97
C PRO A 342 36.22 44.05 -23.38
N THR A 343 36.60 42.80 -23.58
CA THR A 343 35.89 41.63 -23.05
C THR A 343 35.88 41.67 -21.52
N GLN A 344 34.71 41.92 -20.92
CA GLN A 344 34.50 41.50 -19.53
C GLN A 344 34.54 39.97 -19.52
N ILE A 345 35.37 39.40 -18.65
CA ILE A 345 35.41 37.95 -18.43
C ILE A 345 34.11 37.59 -17.72
N ILE A 346 33.14 37.09 -18.49
CA ILE A 346 31.91 36.52 -17.94
C ILE A 346 32.31 35.25 -17.18
N ILE A 347 32.16 35.29 -15.86
CA ILE A 347 32.26 34.11 -15.00
C ILE A 347 31.15 33.15 -15.44
N PRO A 348 31.38 31.81 -15.51
CA PRO A 348 30.41 30.85 -16.07
C PRO A 348 29.08 30.70 -15.29
N SER A 349 28.76 31.61 -14.36
CA SER A 349 27.44 31.74 -13.71
C SER A 349 26.35 32.30 -14.62
N ASP A 350 26.71 33.11 -15.62
CA ASP A 350 25.76 34.01 -16.31
C ASP A 350 25.27 33.48 -17.67
N MET A 351 25.46 32.20 -17.97
CA MET A 351 24.61 31.56 -18.97
C MET A 351 23.18 31.48 -18.42
N PRO A 352 22.14 31.74 -19.23
CA PRO A 352 20.77 31.42 -18.83
C PRO A 352 20.68 29.92 -18.56
N LYS A 353 20.57 29.54 -17.29
CA LYS A 353 20.38 28.14 -16.92
C LYS A 353 19.06 27.66 -17.53
N GLU A 354 19.06 26.45 -18.10
CA GLU A 354 17.84 25.90 -18.70
C GLU A 354 16.74 25.77 -17.63
N THR A 355 15.55 26.28 -17.96
CA THR A 355 14.39 26.23 -17.07
C THR A 355 14.04 24.78 -16.80
N ASP A 356 14.17 24.32 -15.55
CA ASP A 356 13.75 22.97 -15.21
C ASP A 356 12.22 22.86 -15.27
N THR A 357 11.75 21.95 -16.13
CA THR A 357 10.33 21.65 -16.36
C THR A 357 9.87 20.38 -15.64
N ALA A 358 10.74 19.74 -14.84
CA ALA A 358 10.39 18.61 -14.00
C ALA A 358 9.26 18.96 -13.02
N GLN A 359 8.42 17.96 -12.74
CA GLN A 359 7.26 18.13 -11.87
C GLN A 359 7.66 18.46 -10.43
N TYR A 360 8.83 18.01 -9.97
CA TYR A 360 9.50 18.54 -8.78
C TYR A 360 10.92 19.03 -9.14
N ASN A 361 11.05 20.35 -9.27
CA ASN A 361 12.23 21.09 -9.71
C ASN A 361 12.79 22.06 -8.64
N PHE A 362 12.11 22.17 -7.49
CA PHE A 362 12.46 22.96 -6.31
C PHE A 362 12.72 24.46 -6.49
N GLU A 363 12.61 25.02 -7.71
CA GLU A 363 12.74 26.45 -8.03
C GLU A 363 11.83 27.33 -7.15
N ASN A 364 10.64 26.83 -6.83
CA ASN A 364 9.60 27.53 -6.08
C ASN A 364 9.41 26.98 -4.65
N GLY A 365 10.50 26.52 -4.02
CA GLY A 365 10.49 25.99 -2.65
C GLY A 365 10.43 24.46 -2.61
N ILE A 366 10.12 23.90 -1.44
CA ILE A 366 10.25 22.44 -1.18
C ILE A 366 9.16 21.55 -1.80
N GLN A 367 8.17 22.12 -2.51
CA GLN A 367 7.08 21.39 -3.19
C GLN A 367 6.43 20.25 -2.38
N ASP A 368 6.09 20.55 -1.12
CA ASP A 368 5.44 19.63 -0.17
C ASP A 368 6.25 18.38 0.19
N PHE A 369 7.56 18.35 -0.10
CA PHE A 369 8.47 17.34 0.44
C PHE A 369 8.58 17.42 1.97
N LYS A 370 8.66 16.25 2.58
CA LYS A 370 8.86 16.02 4.01
C LYS A 370 10.17 15.26 4.18
N ILE A 371 10.86 15.59 5.25
CA ILE A 371 12.10 14.94 5.69
C ILE A 371 11.93 14.65 7.18
N THR A 372 12.35 13.46 7.63
CA THR A 372 11.92 12.93 8.94
C THR A 372 12.89 13.21 10.07
N ASN A 373 14.21 13.15 9.83
CA ASN A 373 15.24 13.30 10.87
C ASN A 373 16.24 14.45 10.63
N ALA A 374 16.21 15.12 9.47
CA ALA A 374 17.20 16.12 9.08
C ALA A 374 17.40 17.26 10.11
N ILE A 375 18.61 17.82 10.09
CA ILE A 375 18.97 19.02 10.87
C ILE A 375 18.29 20.25 10.27
N GLU A 376 18.35 20.37 8.94
CA GLU A 376 17.69 21.40 8.14
C GLU A 376 17.44 20.88 6.72
N PHE A 377 16.40 21.40 6.06
CA PHE A 377 16.14 21.14 4.64
C PHE A 377 15.46 22.37 4.01
N TYR A 378 15.89 22.76 2.81
CA TYR A 378 15.37 23.93 2.11
C TYR A 378 15.71 23.89 0.61
N SER A 379 14.95 24.64 -0.19
CA SER A 379 15.30 24.89 -1.60
C SER A 379 16.52 25.82 -1.64
N SER A 380 17.65 25.34 -2.19
CA SER A 380 18.94 26.01 -2.16
C SER A 380 19.57 26.13 -3.55
N SER A 381 20.27 27.23 -3.79
CA SER A 381 21.09 27.45 -5.00
C SER A 381 22.55 26.97 -4.85
N ASP A 382 22.92 26.34 -3.72
CA ASP A 382 24.28 25.85 -3.46
C ASP A 382 24.76 24.83 -4.50
N ASN A 383 23.83 23.99 -4.97
CA ASN A 383 24.03 22.93 -5.95
C ASN A 383 22.68 22.67 -6.64
N ALA A 384 22.68 22.42 -7.95
CA ALA A 384 21.49 22.10 -8.73
C ALA A 384 21.88 21.22 -9.93
N TYR A 385 20.96 20.37 -10.37
CA TYR A 385 21.10 19.52 -11.55
C TYR A 385 20.60 20.25 -12.81
N ALA A 386 19.41 20.85 -12.72
CA ALA A 386 18.86 21.78 -13.70
C ALA A 386 18.35 23.03 -12.96
N GLY A 387 17.80 24.03 -13.69
CA GLY A 387 17.26 25.22 -13.03
C GLY A 387 18.28 25.98 -12.18
N THR A 388 17.81 26.76 -11.21
CA THR A 388 18.65 27.59 -10.32
C THR A 388 18.87 26.98 -8.93
N LYS A 389 18.03 26.03 -8.49
CA LYS A 389 18.01 25.46 -7.13
C LYS A 389 17.72 23.96 -7.14
N SER A 390 18.02 23.30 -6.03
CA SER A 390 17.55 21.94 -5.72
C SER A 390 17.03 21.87 -4.28
N LEU A 391 16.44 20.75 -3.86
CA LEU A 391 16.18 20.49 -2.45
C LEU A 391 17.49 20.06 -1.78
N LYS A 392 18.00 20.89 -0.86
CA LYS A 392 19.12 20.56 0.02
C LYS A 392 18.62 19.95 1.32
N ILE A 393 19.29 18.92 1.82
CA ILE A 393 19.01 18.24 3.08
C ILE A 393 20.31 18.04 3.85
N ARG A 394 20.42 18.66 5.04
CA ARG A 394 21.48 18.35 6.02
C ARG A 394 21.01 17.18 6.87
N MET A 395 21.47 15.97 6.56
CA MET A 395 21.09 14.77 7.30
C MET A 395 21.59 14.80 8.75
N ARG A 396 20.85 14.14 9.64
CA ARG A 396 21.23 13.91 11.05
C ARG A 396 21.50 12.42 11.27
N PRO A 397 22.52 12.06 12.08
CA PRO A 397 22.69 10.69 12.54
C PRO A 397 21.47 10.15 13.31
N GLY A 398 21.34 8.83 13.34
CA GLY A 398 20.40 8.09 14.21
C GLY A 398 19.36 7.24 13.45
N GLU A 399 19.01 7.58 12.22
CA GLU A 399 18.08 6.82 11.36
C GLU A 399 18.48 6.89 9.88
N ASP A 400 17.91 6.00 9.04
CA ASP A 400 17.91 6.20 7.59
C ASP A 400 16.95 7.35 7.26
N GLU A 401 17.34 8.25 6.36
CA GLU A 401 16.53 9.43 6.04
C GLU A 401 15.57 9.14 4.87
N TYR A 402 14.32 9.59 5.01
CA TYR A 402 13.30 9.52 3.97
C TYR A 402 12.96 10.94 3.52
N ILE A 403 13.14 11.22 2.23
CA ILE A 403 12.93 12.52 1.60
C ILE A 403 11.86 12.34 0.53
N ASP A 404 10.61 12.68 0.86
CA ASP A 404 9.45 12.25 0.08
C ASP A 404 8.30 13.26 0.06
N THR A 405 7.42 13.15 -0.94
CA THR A 405 6.15 13.89 -0.98
C THR A 405 4.97 12.92 -1.09
N SER A 406 3.90 13.25 -0.35
CA SER A 406 2.59 12.60 -0.48
C SER A 406 1.67 13.34 -1.46
N LYS A 407 2.13 14.45 -2.05
CA LYS A 407 1.41 15.25 -3.04
C LYS A 407 1.82 14.81 -4.45
N VAL A 408 1.56 13.54 -4.73
CA VAL A 408 1.92 12.88 -5.99
C VAL A 408 1.00 13.37 -7.11
N ASP A 409 1.57 13.58 -8.29
CA ASP A 409 0.83 13.99 -9.48
C ASP A 409 -0.03 12.82 -10.04
N PRO A 410 -1.33 13.02 -10.32
CA PRO A 410 -2.24 11.98 -10.78
C PRO A 410 -2.03 11.55 -12.24
N SER A 411 -1.06 12.12 -12.97
CA SER A 411 -0.68 11.69 -14.33
C SER A 411 0.11 10.38 -14.35
N ILE A 412 0.76 10.02 -13.23
CA ILE A 412 1.58 8.81 -13.08
C ILE A 412 0.70 7.55 -13.22
N LYS A 413 1.12 6.61 -14.08
CA LYS A 413 0.39 5.39 -14.47
C LYS A 413 1.33 4.19 -14.55
N TYR A 414 0.76 3.01 -14.75
CA TYR A 414 1.49 1.81 -15.21
C TYR A 414 2.39 2.16 -16.40
N GLY A 415 3.64 1.70 -16.38
CA GLY A 415 4.61 2.04 -17.42
C GLY A 415 5.42 3.32 -17.18
N THR A 416 4.89 4.30 -16.42
CA THR A 416 5.57 5.58 -16.16
C THR A 416 6.93 5.33 -15.49
N THR A 417 8.00 5.91 -16.05
CA THR A 417 9.35 5.82 -15.47
C THR A 417 9.71 7.14 -14.79
N ILE A 418 9.61 7.15 -13.47
CA ILE A 418 10.00 8.27 -12.61
C ILE A 418 11.53 8.32 -12.58
N THR A 419 12.10 9.48 -12.91
CA THR A 419 13.53 9.75 -12.90
C THR A 419 13.85 10.74 -11.79
N PHE A 420 14.76 10.37 -10.89
CA PHE A 420 15.23 11.18 -9.77
C PHE A 420 16.70 11.56 -9.99
N HIS A 421 17.09 12.79 -9.65
CA HIS A 421 18.49 13.18 -9.60
C HIS A 421 18.90 13.39 -8.14
N VAL A 422 19.94 12.68 -7.70
CA VAL A 422 20.40 12.71 -6.30
C VAL A 422 21.91 12.96 -6.25
N TRP A 423 22.32 14.02 -5.56
CA TRP A 423 23.72 14.30 -5.26
C TRP A 423 24.07 13.78 -3.87
N ILE A 424 25.17 13.04 -3.77
CA ILE A 424 25.74 12.57 -2.51
C ILE A 424 27.22 12.96 -2.40
N PRO A 425 27.72 13.30 -1.20
CA PRO A 425 29.13 13.62 -1.00
C PRO A 425 30.00 12.36 -1.03
N ASP A 426 31.31 12.55 -1.14
CA ASP A 426 32.27 11.46 -0.93
C ASP A 426 32.43 11.15 0.58
N THR A 427 31.98 9.98 0.98
CA THR A 427 31.98 9.47 2.37
C THR A 427 32.03 7.93 2.38
N THR A 428 32.40 7.33 3.50
CA THR A 428 32.25 5.87 3.73
C THR A 428 30.99 5.54 4.55
N GLU A 429 30.18 6.53 4.89
CA GLU A 429 29.03 6.42 5.78
C GLU A 429 27.71 6.21 5.05
N ILE A 430 27.55 6.68 3.80
CA ILE A 430 26.38 6.34 2.98
C ILE A 430 26.61 4.94 2.37
N THR A 431 25.63 4.05 2.51
CA THR A 431 25.71 2.67 1.98
C THR A 431 24.90 2.48 0.72
N ALA A 432 23.80 3.21 0.56
CA ALA A 432 22.94 3.17 -0.61
C ALA A 432 22.03 4.41 -0.73
N VAL A 433 21.49 4.59 -1.93
CA VAL A 433 20.38 5.48 -2.25
C VAL A 433 19.28 4.65 -2.91
N GLU A 434 18.06 4.73 -2.38
CA GLU A 434 16.89 4.05 -2.93
C GLU A 434 15.85 5.08 -3.36
N ALA A 435 15.64 5.23 -4.66
CA ALA A 435 14.45 5.92 -5.15
C ALA A 435 13.23 5.00 -4.97
N PHE A 436 12.10 5.52 -4.51
CA PHE A 436 10.92 4.71 -4.18
C PHE A 436 9.60 5.41 -4.51
N TYR A 437 8.54 4.59 -4.58
CA TYR A 437 7.17 5.05 -4.43
C TYR A 437 6.36 4.11 -3.51
N GLN A 438 5.20 4.58 -3.07
CA GLN A 438 4.18 3.74 -2.44
C GLN A 438 2.82 3.89 -3.15
N ASP A 439 2.14 2.77 -3.35
CA ASP A 439 0.91 2.64 -4.13
C ASP A 439 -0.36 3.09 -3.34
N ALA A 440 -1.55 2.78 -3.86
CA ALA A 440 -2.82 3.05 -3.20
C ALA A 440 -3.07 2.23 -1.91
N ASN A 441 -2.39 1.08 -1.73
CA ASN A 441 -2.39 0.26 -0.52
C ASN A 441 -1.25 0.59 0.46
N TRP A 442 -0.30 1.45 0.06
CA TRP A 442 0.99 1.71 0.70
C TRP A 442 2.01 0.56 0.60
N GLU A 443 1.86 -0.36 -0.35
CA GLU A 443 2.92 -1.28 -0.75
C GLU A 443 4.12 -0.48 -1.31
N TRP A 444 5.34 -0.95 -1.06
CA TRP A 444 6.58 -0.23 -1.33
C TRP A 444 7.31 -0.84 -2.53
N THR A 445 7.56 -0.02 -3.55
CA THR A 445 8.36 -0.41 -4.71
C THR A 445 9.53 0.57 -4.85
N GLY A 446 10.75 0.06 -4.93
CA GLY A 446 11.97 0.87 -4.87
C GLY A 446 13.13 0.32 -5.70
N ASN A 447 14.07 1.21 -6.06
CA ASN A 447 15.29 0.89 -6.78
C ASN A 447 16.52 1.20 -5.91
N TRP A 448 16.98 0.18 -5.19
CA TRP A 448 18.13 0.25 -4.29
C TRP A 448 19.46 0.26 -5.05
N ASN A 449 20.19 1.38 -5.00
CA ASN A 449 21.49 1.56 -5.62
C ASN A 449 22.56 1.67 -4.52
N PHE A 450 23.47 0.70 -4.46
CA PHE A 450 24.58 0.72 -3.49
C PHE A 450 25.54 1.88 -3.77
N TYR A 451 26.16 2.43 -2.74
CA TYR A 451 27.13 3.53 -2.86
C TYR A 451 28.26 3.22 -3.87
N SER A 452 28.69 1.96 -3.96
CA SER A 452 29.68 1.48 -4.93
C SER A 452 29.23 1.47 -6.41
N GLN A 453 27.94 1.76 -6.68
CA GLN A 453 27.35 1.92 -8.01
C GLN A 453 27.10 3.39 -8.36
N LEU A 454 27.19 4.28 -7.37
CA LEU A 454 26.98 5.72 -7.48
C LEU A 454 28.33 6.43 -7.70
N THR A 455 28.30 7.63 -8.26
CA THR A 455 29.48 8.50 -8.35
C THR A 455 29.41 9.58 -7.26
N PRO A 456 30.31 9.57 -6.27
CA PRO A 456 30.31 10.57 -5.20
C PRO A 456 30.72 11.96 -5.68
N ASN A 457 30.32 12.98 -4.93
CA ASN A 457 30.43 14.40 -5.26
C ASN A 457 29.79 14.79 -6.62
N LYS A 458 28.88 13.96 -7.15
CA LYS A 458 28.15 14.21 -8.40
C LYS A 458 26.67 13.84 -8.29
N TRP A 459 25.90 14.37 -9.24
CA TRP A 459 24.51 13.98 -9.46
C TRP A 459 24.43 12.56 -10.04
N ASN A 460 23.54 11.74 -9.49
CA ASN A 460 23.26 10.38 -9.91
C ASN A 460 21.81 10.30 -10.37
N THR A 461 21.59 9.82 -11.60
CA THR A 461 20.26 9.61 -12.17
C THR A 461 19.74 8.22 -11.79
N ILE A 462 18.73 8.15 -10.93
CA ILE A 462 18.07 6.91 -10.52
C ILE A 462 16.70 6.84 -11.20
N LYS A 463 16.35 5.70 -11.81
CA LYS A 463 15.08 5.51 -12.53
C LYS A 463 14.26 4.40 -11.90
N LEU A 464 12.98 4.66 -11.69
CA LEU A 464 12.03 3.73 -11.10
C LEU A 464 10.80 3.64 -12.01
N LYS A 465 10.56 2.46 -12.58
CA LYS A 465 9.37 2.20 -13.39
C LYS A 465 8.21 1.83 -12.47
N VAL A 466 7.06 2.49 -12.64
CA VAL A 466 5.79 2.04 -12.08
C VAL A 466 5.43 0.71 -12.74
N LEU A 467 5.30 -0.34 -11.94
CA LEU A 467 5.02 -1.70 -12.42
C LEU A 467 3.59 -1.79 -12.99
N ASP A 468 3.33 -2.83 -13.79
CA ASP A 468 2.09 -2.93 -14.56
C ASP A 468 0.94 -3.59 -13.76
N ASP A 469 1.23 -4.01 -12.52
CA ASP A 469 0.34 -4.65 -11.54
C ASP A 469 0.14 -3.85 -10.24
N GLU A 470 0.68 -2.62 -10.17
CA GLU A 470 0.48 -1.67 -9.05
C GLU A 470 -1.00 -1.29 -8.86
N ILE A 471 -1.34 -0.72 -7.70
CA ILE A 471 -2.69 -0.17 -7.46
C ILE A 471 -2.62 1.35 -7.44
N LEU A 472 -3.15 1.99 -8.48
CA LEU A 472 -3.18 3.45 -8.61
C LEU A 472 -4.29 4.09 -7.74
N PRO A 473 -4.12 5.36 -7.30
CA PRO A 473 -2.98 6.24 -7.56
C PRO A 473 -1.80 5.97 -6.61
N ILE A 474 -0.59 6.23 -7.10
CA ILE A 474 0.61 6.33 -6.27
C ILE A 474 0.40 7.42 -5.21
N ARG A 475 0.61 7.09 -3.93
CA ARG A 475 0.34 7.98 -2.77
C ARG A 475 1.56 8.71 -2.25
N ARG A 476 2.76 8.20 -2.53
CA ARG A 476 4.03 8.75 -2.04
C ARG A 476 5.11 8.49 -3.07
N ILE A 477 5.98 9.46 -3.33
CA ILE A 477 7.24 9.24 -4.07
C ILE A 477 8.38 9.91 -3.32
N GLY A 478 9.59 9.36 -3.41
CA GLY A 478 10.74 9.96 -2.74
C GLY A 478 12.03 9.19 -2.91
N VAL A 479 13.00 9.55 -2.08
CA VAL A 479 14.30 8.88 -1.98
C VAL A 479 14.59 8.58 -0.52
N LYS A 480 15.09 7.37 -0.27
CA LYS A 480 15.67 6.95 1.01
C LYS A 480 17.20 7.01 0.88
N ILE A 481 17.87 7.63 1.86
CA ILE A 481 19.33 7.57 2.01
C ILE A 481 19.66 6.62 3.14
N ALA A 482 20.36 5.52 2.84
CA ALA A 482 20.76 4.52 3.82
C ALA A 482 22.19 4.79 4.32
N ALA A 483 22.37 4.76 5.65
CA ALA A 483 23.64 5.09 6.28
C ALA A 483 24.19 3.95 7.14
N LYS A 484 25.49 3.65 6.99
CA LYS A 484 26.24 2.69 7.80
C LYS A 484 26.15 3.09 9.26
N ASP A 485 25.70 2.15 10.09
CA ASP A 485 25.48 2.34 11.52
C ASP A 485 24.61 3.58 11.84
N LYS A 486 23.85 4.08 10.85
CA LYS A 486 23.07 5.33 10.87
C LYS A 486 23.86 6.59 11.25
N ASN A 487 25.17 6.62 10.99
CA ASN A 487 26.07 7.67 11.49
C ASN A 487 26.28 8.90 10.58
N PHE A 488 25.82 8.90 9.33
CA PHE A 488 26.11 9.98 8.38
C PHE A 488 25.54 11.34 8.82
N SER A 489 26.36 12.39 8.68
CA SER A 489 26.01 13.79 8.99
C SER A 489 26.59 14.73 7.92
N GLY A 490 25.84 14.99 6.85
CA GLY A 490 26.27 15.88 5.78
C GLY A 490 25.13 16.37 4.88
N ASP A 491 25.48 17.20 3.89
CA ASP A 491 24.54 17.68 2.87
C ASP A 491 24.37 16.63 1.76
N VAL A 492 23.11 16.31 1.45
CA VAL A 492 22.70 15.65 0.21
C VAL A 492 21.70 16.56 -0.53
N TYR A 493 21.57 16.38 -1.84
CA TYR A 493 20.66 17.18 -2.66
C TYR A 493 19.79 16.30 -3.55
N ILE A 494 18.55 16.71 -3.79
CA ILE A 494 17.60 16.04 -4.68
C ILE A 494 17.01 17.06 -5.64
N ASP A 495 16.91 16.69 -6.91
CA ASP A 495 16.49 17.61 -7.97
C ASP A 495 15.77 16.93 -9.13
N SER A 496 15.12 17.76 -9.96
CA SER A 496 14.55 17.45 -11.27
C SER A 496 13.83 16.10 -11.35
N ILE A 497 12.94 15.83 -10.40
CA ILE A 497 12.17 14.57 -10.32
C ILE A 497 11.07 14.63 -11.38
N SER A 498 11.20 13.75 -12.38
CA SER A 498 10.52 13.92 -13.67
C SER A 498 10.03 12.60 -14.28
N TRP A 499 8.97 12.70 -15.07
CA TRP A 499 8.47 11.63 -15.96
C TRP A 499 7.75 12.22 -17.18
N ASN A 500 7.58 11.37 -18.20
CA ASN A 500 6.86 11.64 -19.45
C ASN A 500 5.59 10.77 -19.54
#